data_AF-A0A7X6XTJ6-F1
#
_entry.id   AF-A0A7X6XTJ6-F1
#
_cell.length_a   1.000
_cell.length_b   1.000
_cell.length_c   1.000
_cell.angle_alpha   90.00
_cell.angle_beta   90.00
_cell.angle_gamma   90.00
#
_symmetry.space_group_name_H-M   'P 1'
#
loop_
_entity.id
_entity.type
_entity.pdbx_description
1 polymer ?
#
loop_
_entity_poly.entity_id
_entity_poly.type
_entity_poly.pdbx_seq_one_letter_code
_entity_poly.pdbx_strand_id
1 'polypeptide(L)' 'MKQKLCNLSNDIFALRAKLHSALDCNSALNDREVYHLSVKLDKLIYEYEKCASVELEKMR' A
#
# COMPACT_ATOMS: atom_id res chain seq x y z
N MET A 1 0.61 -18.32 -3.45
CA MET A 1 0.62 -17.09 -2.62
C MET A 1 1.74 -16.12 -2.97
N LYS A 2 2.96 -16.57 -3.32
CA LYS A 2 4.07 -15.69 -3.80
C LYS A 2 3.67 -14.64 -4.86
N GLN A 3 2.90 -15.03 -5.88
CA GLN A 3 2.40 -14.08 -6.89
C GLN A 3 1.52 -12.97 -6.29
N LYS A 4 0.68 -13.31 -5.32
CA LYS A 4 -0.20 -12.34 -4.64
C LYS A 4 0.61 -11.31 -3.86
N LEU A 5 1.65 -11.75 -3.12
CA LEU A 5 2.55 -10.83 -2.40
C LEU A 5 3.31 -9.91 -3.36
N CYS A 6 3.78 -10.43 -4.50
CA CYS A 6 4.43 -9.62 -5.54
C CYS A 6 3.48 -8.53 -6.08
N ASN A 7 2.25 -8.91 -6.41
CA ASN A 7 1.24 -7.97 -6.90
C ASN A 7 0.92 -6.89 -5.86
N LEU A 8 0.68 -7.29 -4.60
CA LEU A 8 0.43 -6.34 -3.51
C LEU A 8 1.61 -5.39 -3.28
N SER A 9 2.84 -5.90 -3.34
CA SER A 9 4.06 -5.08 -3.23
C SER A 9 4.14 -4.04 -4.36
N ASN A 10 3.84 -4.45 -5.60
CA ASN A 10 3.83 -3.53 -6.74
C ASN A 10 2.74 -2.46 -6.61
N ASP A 11 1.55 -2.85 -6.17
CA ASP A 11 0.42 -1.93 -5.95
C ASP A 11 0.73 -0.92 -4.84
N ILE A 12 1.35 -1.37 -3.73
CA ILE A 12 1.85 -0.50 -2.65
C ILE A 12 2.85 0.51 -3.20
N PHE A 13 3.83 0.05 -3.99
CA PHE A 13 4.87 0.93 -4.54
C PHE A 13 4.28 1.99 -5.47
N ALA A 14 3.40 1.58 -6.39
CA ALA A 14 2.72 2.47 -7.31
C ALA A 14 1.83 3.49 -6.59
N LEU A 15 1.09 3.05 -5.56
CA LEU A 15 0.19 3.92 -4.82
C LEU A 15 0.96 4.90 -3.92
N ARG A 16 2.09 4.48 -3.33
CA ARG A 16 3.00 5.36 -2.60
C ARG A 16 3.55 6.46 -3.50
N ALA A 17 3.96 6.13 -4.72
CA ALA A 17 4.42 7.12 -5.69
C ALA A 17 3.32 8.15 -6.01
N LYS A 18 2.08 7.70 -6.23
CA LYS A 18 0.93 8.60 -6.44
C LYS A 18 0.64 9.50 -5.26
N LEU A 19 0.71 8.96 -4.03
CA LEU A 19 0.52 9.75 -2.81
C LEU A 19 1.60 10.84 -2.67
N HIS A 20 2.86 10.51 -2.93
CA HIS A 20 3.94 11.50 -2.95
C HIS A 20 3.70 12.59 -3.99
N SER A 21 3.35 12.22 -5.23
CA SER A 21 3.02 13.21 -6.26
C SER A 21 1.83 14.10 -5.86
N ALA A 22 0.79 13.53 -5.24
CA ALA A 22 -0.35 14.30 -4.76
C ALA A 22 0.06 15.29 -3.65
N LEU A 23 0.94 14.88 -2.73
CA LEU A 23 1.49 15.73 -1.67
C LEU A 23 2.43 16.82 -2.22
N ASP A 24 3.20 16.52 -3.26
CA ASP A 24 4.09 17.48 -3.91
C ASP A 24 3.29 18.53 -4.70
N CYS A 25 2.18 18.12 -5.34
CA CYS A 25 1.30 19.03 -6.08
C CYS A 25 0.37 19.83 -5.17
N ASN A 26 -0.08 19.27 -4.04
CA ASN A 26 -0.92 19.93 -3.06
C ASN A 26 -0.17 20.13 -1.74
N SER A 27 0.20 21.38 -1.44
CA SER A 27 0.86 21.76 -0.19
C SER A 27 -0.02 21.54 1.07
N ALA A 28 -1.28 21.15 0.89
CA ALA A 28 -2.26 20.95 1.94
C ALA A 28 -2.48 19.45 2.20
N LEU A 29 -2.08 18.99 3.40
CA LEU A 29 -2.32 17.64 3.90
C LEU A 29 -3.82 17.26 4.05
N ASN A 30 -4.71 18.26 4.00
CA ASN A 30 -6.16 18.08 4.10
C ASN A 30 -6.83 17.84 2.74
N ASP A 31 -6.05 17.61 1.69
CA ASP A 31 -6.60 17.27 0.39
C ASP A 31 -7.30 15.90 0.44
N ARG A 32 -8.51 15.85 -0.14
CA ARG A 32 -9.35 14.65 -0.14
C ARG A 32 -8.70 13.49 -0.89
N GLU A 33 -7.94 13.77 -1.96
CA GLU A 33 -7.23 12.76 -2.72
C GLU A 33 -6.10 12.16 -1.89
N VAL A 34 -5.31 12.99 -1.21
CA VAL A 34 -4.25 12.56 -0.28
C VAL A 34 -4.81 11.65 0.81
N TYR A 35 -5.95 12.02 1.41
CA TYR A 35 -6.63 11.18 2.40
C TYR A 35 -7.05 9.81 1.82
N HIS A 36 -7.70 9.80 0.65
CA HIS A 36 -8.14 8.55 0.03
C HIS A 36 -6.99 7.64 -0.39
N LEU A 37 -5.91 8.23 -0.92
CA LEU A 37 -4.69 7.50 -1.28
C LEU A 37 -4.04 6.89 -0.04
N SER A 38 -3.98 7.63 1.07
CA SER A 38 -3.41 7.16 2.35
C SER A 38 -4.21 5.97 2.90
N VAL A 39 -5.54 6.10 3.00
CA VAL A 39 -6.40 5.00 3.49
C VAL A 39 -6.31 3.76 2.60
N LYS A 40 -6.19 3.94 1.29
CA LYS A 40 -6.04 2.81 0.36
C LYS A 40 -4.68 2.14 0.51
N LEU A 41 -3.62 2.91 0.76
CA LEU A 41 -2.28 2.40 1.01
C LEU A 41 -2.21 1.55 2.28
N ASP A 42 -2.80 2.03 3.38
CA ASP A 42 -2.85 1.30 4.65
C ASP A 42 -3.55 -0.06 4.50
N LYS A 43 -4.65 -0.10 3.74
CA LYS A 43 -5.36 -1.36 3.47
C LYS A 43 -4.51 -2.37 2.69
N LEU A 44 -3.75 -1.91 1.70
CA LEU A 44 -2.87 -2.76 0.91
C LEU A 44 -1.69 -3.28 1.76
N ILE A 45 -1.10 -2.43 2.60
CA ILE A 45 -0.05 -2.82 3.54
C ILE A 45 -0.57 -3.89 4.49
N TYR A 46 -1.73 -3.67 5.10
CA TYR A 46 -2.36 -4.65 5.98
C TYR A 46 -2.62 -5.99 5.27
N GLU A 47 -3.13 -5.97 4.04
CA GLU A 47 -3.36 -7.20 3.28
C GLU A 47 -2.04 -7.91 2.95
N TYR A 48 -0.99 -7.17 2.62
CA TYR A 48 0.34 -7.71 2.38
C TYR A 48 0.89 -8.40 3.63
N GLU A 49 0.87 -7.72 4.78
CA GLU A 49 1.35 -8.27 6.06
C GLU A 49 0.59 -9.52 6.47
N LYS A 50 -0.74 -9.51 6.34
CA LYS A 50 -1.58 -10.69 6.60
C LYS A 50 -1.22 -11.85 5.67
N CYS A 51 -1.03 -11.59 4.38
CA CYS A 51 -0.62 -12.62 3.43
C CYS A 51 0.80 -13.15 3.71
N ALA A 52 1.73 -12.29 4.12
CA ALA A 52 3.11 -12.64 4.41
C ALA A 52 3.21 -13.48 5.69
N SER A 53 2.45 -13.14 6.73
CA SER A 53 2.37 -13.90 7.98
C SER A 53 1.92 -15.34 7.73
N VAL A 54 0.88 -15.53 6.91
CA VAL A 54 0.37 -16.88 6.57
C VAL A 54 1.41 -17.70 5.81
N GLU A 55 2.22 -17.08 4.94
CA GLU A 55 3.29 -17.81 4.23
C GLU A 55 4.47 -18.17 5.15
N LEU A 56 4.81 -17.31 6.12
CA LEU A 56 5.84 -17.61 7.12
C LEU A 56 5.44 -18.79 8.02
N GLU A 57 4.17 -18.87 8.42
CA GLU A 57 3.66 -19.98 9.23
C GLU A 57 3.71 -21.32 8.50
N LYS A 58 3.50 -21.34 7.17
CA LYS A 58 3.61 -22.57 6.36
C LYS A 58 5.03 -23.08 6.15
N MET A 59 6.04 -22.25 6.40
CA MET A 59 7.45 -22.63 6.27
C MET A 59 8.04 -23.16 7.58
N ARG A 60 7.27 -23.15 8.67
CA ARG A 60 7.61 -23.78 9.95
C ARG A 60 7.09 -25.21 10.01
#